data_AF-A0A9P5NJU0-F1
#
_entry.id   AF-A0A9P5NJU0-F1
#
_cell.length_a   1.000
_cell.length_b   1.000
_cell.length_c   1.000
_cell.angle_alpha   90.00
_cell.angle_beta   90.00
_cell.angle_gamma   90.00
#
_symmetry.space_group_name_H-M   'P 1'
#
loop_
_entity.id
_entity.type
_entity.pdbx_description
1 polymer ?
#
loop_
_entity_poly.entity_id
_entity_poly.type
_entity_poly.pdbx_seq_one_letter_code
_entity_poly.pdbx_strand_id
1 'polypeptide(L)'
;MQGCGDAVLPMNIAEVSGITSRDPLLMVQHIAKTCIQHFYRNIDELPKNIPWQVVDRLKSFLSISSLKEIDEWRNFCRESEYKEVRNWYANKEVHPWYLPSLNSFLSPMDKESWVMTPDDSNVGESGHAGRHSETSIGCPILLAIQEAREKDTDVVKRLQAFEKNYVSGNHWNSLQSQERKSAARRTSRYEKIQDIDAARKQYRDLEIEIKRLTALKKDSRGQSKVLEACIAAIHVTTPGTPSTRMSAQLRDLEAEMQELKDGPLKTARVHDPRPRQMESPPKEVMLTEHPEAAKDTTPAAVMEPPFSALRTSQAVKDLPDIHELGSDFTYLHHNDSLTPSQARGFEIGSDFTYSHHNDSLTPSQARGFEIGPEDPTTNTPWEIDPECERILDRFLALFPEELYPSRFACT
;
A
#
# COMPACT_ATOMS: atom_id res chain seq x y z
N MET A 1 2.36 27.28 -6.00
CA MET A 1 3.48 26.75 -6.80
C MET A 1 4.68 27.68 -6.85
N GLN A 2 4.52 28.98 -7.14
CA GLN A 2 5.62 29.95 -7.07
C GLN A 2 6.42 29.85 -5.76
N GLY A 3 5.77 29.94 -4.60
CA GLY A 3 6.45 29.82 -3.30
C GLY A 3 7.12 28.46 -3.04
N CYS A 4 6.68 27.38 -3.69
CA CYS A 4 7.39 26.09 -3.64
C CYS A 4 8.70 26.19 -4.42
N GLY A 5 8.67 26.77 -5.62
CA GLY A 5 9.87 27.04 -6.40
C GLY A 5 10.84 27.96 -5.66
N ASP A 6 10.33 29.03 -5.04
CA ASP A 6 11.16 29.97 -4.27
C ASP A 6 11.84 29.28 -3.08
N ALA A 7 11.16 28.33 -2.43
CA ALA A 7 11.72 27.56 -1.32
C ALA A 7 12.76 26.53 -1.77
N VAL A 8 12.56 25.89 -2.92
CA VAL A 8 13.46 24.85 -3.46
C VAL A 8 14.70 25.46 -4.11
N LEU A 9 14.57 26.65 -4.71
CA LEU A 9 15.66 27.30 -5.43
C LEU A 9 16.96 27.48 -4.60
N PRO A 10 16.95 27.95 -3.35
CA PRO A 10 18.17 28.03 -2.54
C PRO A 10 18.71 26.66 -2.08
N MET A 11 17.89 25.60 -2.14
CA MET A 11 18.30 24.24 -1.81
C MET A 11 18.92 23.50 -2.99
N ASN A 12 18.72 24.01 -4.21
CA ASN A 12 19.22 23.38 -5.42
C ASN A 12 20.74 23.56 -5.58
N ILE A 13 21.47 22.46 -5.49
CA ILE A 13 22.89 22.39 -5.85
C ILE A 13 22.97 21.92 -7.30
N ALA A 14 23.17 22.86 -8.23
CA ALA A 14 23.08 22.61 -9.67
C ALA A 14 24.08 21.55 -10.17
N GLU A 15 25.23 21.41 -9.51
CA GLU A 15 26.25 20.40 -9.83
C GLU A 15 25.77 18.98 -9.52
N VAL A 16 24.86 18.82 -8.56
CA VAL A 16 24.30 17.53 -8.15
C VAL A 16 23.03 17.21 -8.92
N SER A 17 22.12 18.18 -9.03
CA SER A 17 20.82 17.98 -9.68
C SER A 17 20.88 18.07 -11.21
N GLY A 18 21.89 18.74 -11.77
CA GLY A 18 21.94 19.10 -13.19
C GLY A 18 20.95 20.19 -13.60
N ILE A 19 20.18 20.76 -12.65
CA ILE A 19 19.16 21.77 -12.92
C ILE A 19 19.80 23.15 -12.76
N THR A 20 19.98 23.85 -13.89
CA THR A 20 20.60 25.18 -13.95
C THR A 20 19.60 26.33 -13.95
N SER A 21 18.31 26.03 -14.04
CA SER A 21 17.25 27.05 -14.07
C SER A 21 17.22 27.86 -12.78
N ARG A 22 17.09 29.18 -12.91
CA ARG A 22 16.84 30.11 -11.79
C ARG A 22 15.39 30.61 -11.76
N ASP A 23 14.54 30.12 -12.66
CA ASP A 23 13.12 30.42 -12.61
C ASP A 23 12.43 29.44 -11.66
N PRO A 24 11.83 29.92 -10.55
CA PRO A 24 11.07 29.09 -9.61
C PRO A 24 9.99 28.24 -10.30
N LEU A 25 9.31 28.76 -11.32
CA LEU A 25 8.24 28.03 -12.00
C LEU A 25 8.75 26.90 -12.87
N LEU A 26 9.96 27.05 -13.45
CA LEU A 26 10.61 25.97 -14.19
C LEU A 26 11.23 24.96 -13.23
N MET A 27 11.80 25.40 -12.11
CA MET A 27 12.35 24.51 -11.07
C MET A 27 11.31 23.50 -10.59
N VAL A 28 10.10 23.99 -10.33
CA VAL A 28 8.99 23.16 -9.84
C VAL A 28 8.60 22.05 -10.84
N GLN A 29 8.83 22.23 -12.14
CA GLN A 29 8.48 21.21 -13.14
C GLN A 29 9.32 19.93 -12.98
N HIS A 30 10.50 20.01 -12.38
CA HIS A 30 11.36 18.84 -12.14
C HIS A 30 10.90 17.99 -10.95
N ILE A 31 10.06 18.54 -10.07
CA ILE A 31 9.65 17.88 -8.81
C ILE A 31 8.13 17.73 -8.67
N ALA A 32 7.35 18.45 -9.46
CA ALA A 32 5.90 18.45 -9.35
C ALA A 32 5.26 17.45 -10.32
N LYS A 33 4.46 16.56 -9.77
CA LYS A 33 3.50 15.73 -10.50
C LYS A 33 2.11 16.05 -9.95
N THR A 34 1.20 16.49 -10.82
CA THR A 34 -0.17 16.80 -10.42
C THR A 34 -0.99 15.53 -10.39
N CYS A 35 -1.82 15.38 -9.37
CA CYS A 35 -2.73 14.25 -9.24
C CYS A 35 -3.76 14.23 -10.38
N ILE A 36 -3.93 13.07 -11.02
CA ILE A 36 -4.83 12.88 -12.16
C ILE A 36 -6.29 13.11 -11.77
N GLN A 37 -6.69 12.74 -10.55
CA GLN A 37 -8.07 12.92 -10.10
C GLN A 37 -8.44 14.39 -9.97
N HIS A 38 -7.54 15.24 -9.47
CA HIS A 38 -7.76 16.68 -9.41
C HIS A 38 -7.87 17.29 -10.81
N PHE A 39 -7.06 16.82 -11.75
CA PHE A 39 -7.16 17.24 -13.15
C PHE A 39 -8.50 16.86 -13.76
N TYR A 40 -8.97 15.63 -13.56
CA TYR A 40 -10.29 15.20 -14.05
C TYR A 40 -11.43 15.97 -13.43
N ARG A 41 -11.44 16.15 -12.10
CA ARG A 41 -12.46 16.96 -11.42
C ARG A 41 -12.50 18.39 -11.94
N ASN A 42 -11.34 19.02 -12.16
CA ASN A 42 -11.28 20.39 -12.70
C ASN A 42 -11.85 20.49 -14.12
N ILE A 43 -11.74 19.42 -14.94
CA ILE A 43 -12.38 19.37 -16.24
C ILE A 43 -13.88 19.07 -16.10
N ASP A 44 -14.28 18.22 -15.16
CA ASP A 44 -15.68 17.85 -14.92
C ASP A 44 -16.51 19.00 -14.30
N GLU A 45 -15.85 19.98 -13.70
CA GLU A 45 -16.43 21.25 -13.25
C GLU A 45 -16.81 22.19 -14.41
N LEU A 46 -16.36 21.90 -15.65
CA LEU A 46 -16.78 22.68 -16.81
C LEU A 46 -18.30 22.55 -17.03
N PRO A 47 -18.94 23.60 -17.57
CA PRO A 47 -20.39 23.59 -17.79
C PRO A 47 -20.89 22.37 -18.59
N LYS A 48 -22.03 21.80 -18.15
CA LYS A 48 -22.62 20.57 -18.71
C LYS A 48 -23.13 20.70 -20.16
N ASN A 49 -23.13 21.91 -20.71
CA ASN A 49 -23.47 22.16 -22.12
C ASN A 49 -22.32 21.78 -23.07
N ILE A 50 -21.12 21.53 -22.55
CA ILE A 50 -19.98 21.06 -23.35
C ILE A 50 -20.16 19.57 -23.66
N PRO A 51 -20.10 19.15 -24.93
CA PRO A 51 -20.21 17.75 -25.31
C PRO A 51 -19.14 16.89 -24.65
N TRP A 52 -19.51 15.66 -24.31
CA TRP A 52 -18.60 14.71 -23.68
C TRP A 52 -17.35 14.45 -24.54
N GLN A 53 -17.45 14.53 -25.87
CA GLN A 53 -16.31 14.34 -26.79
C GLN A 53 -15.23 15.41 -26.60
N VAL A 54 -15.64 16.64 -26.27
CA VAL A 54 -14.72 17.76 -26.01
C VAL A 54 -14.06 17.54 -24.66
N VAL A 55 -14.82 17.15 -23.65
CA VAL A 55 -14.32 16.80 -22.31
C VAL A 55 -13.32 15.64 -22.38
N ASP A 56 -13.65 14.58 -23.13
CA ASP A 56 -12.79 13.42 -23.34
C ASP A 56 -11.49 13.81 -24.06
N ARG A 57 -11.57 14.66 -25.08
CA ARG A 57 -10.40 15.21 -25.76
C ARG A 57 -9.52 16.08 -24.85
N LEU A 58 -10.09 16.80 -23.88
CA LEU A 58 -9.29 17.50 -22.88
C LEU A 58 -8.55 16.52 -21.97
N LYS A 59 -9.25 15.47 -21.51
CA LYS A 59 -8.69 14.42 -20.66
C LYS A 59 -7.62 13.58 -21.36
N SER A 60 -7.69 13.44 -22.69
CA SER A 60 -6.71 12.68 -23.48
C SER A 60 -5.30 13.26 -23.45
N PHE A 61 -5.10 14.47 -22.91
CA PHE A 61 -3.79 15.10 -22.76
C PHE A 61 -2.77 14.22 -22.02
N LEU A 62 -3.23 13.43 -21.05
CA LEU A 62 -2.36 12.59 -20.22
C LEU A 62 -1.66 11.47 -21.01
N SER A 63 -2.28 11.00 -22.10
CA SER A 63 -1.75 9.90 -22.92
C SER A 63 -0.88 10.37 -24.09
N ILE A 64 -0.75 11.67 -24.31
CA ILE A 64 -0.02 12.20 -25.47
C ILE A 64 1.49 12.02 -25.27
N SER A 65 2.18 11.47 -26.26
CA SER A 65 3.62 11.18 -26.20
C SER A 65 4.42 11.76 -27.37
N SER A 66 3.82 12.69 -28.12
CA SER A 66 4.43 13.32 -29.30
C SER A 66 4.22 14.82 -29.29
N LEU A 67 5.25 15.58 -29.68
CA LEU A 67 5.18 17.04 -29.79
C LEU A 67 4.09 17.48 -30.79
N LYS A 68 3.96 16.76 -31.91
CA LYS A 68 2.93 17.05 -32.92
C LYS A 68 1.53 16.94 -32.33
N GLU A 69 1.26 15.87 -31.59
CA GLU A 69 -0.05 15.64 -30.95
C GLU A 69 -0.33 16.66 -29.85
N ILE A 70 0.71 17.10 -29.13
CA ILE A 70 0.59 18.18 -28.13
C ILE A 70 0.19 19.48 -28.81
N ASP A 71 0.84 19.85 -29.92
CA ASP A 71 0.51 21.08 -30.63
C ASP A 71 -0.89 21.01 -31.26
N GLU A 72 -1.30 19.86 -31.79
CA GLU A 72 -2.69 19.62 -32.22
C GLU A 72 -3.68 19.78 -31.07
N TRP A 73 -3.36 19.26 -29.88
CA TRP A 73 -4.19 19.40 -28.69
C TRP A 73 -4.27 20.86 -28.19
N ARG A 74 -3.15 21.59 -28.22
CA ARG A 74 -3.11 23.02 -27.86
C ARG A 74 -3.95 23.85 -28.83
N ASN A 75 -3.82 23.59 -30.13
CA ASN A 75 -4.61 24.28 -31.15
C ASN A 75 -6.10 23.97 -30.99
N PHE A 76 -6.46 22.72 -30.73
CA PHE A 76 -7.83 22.34 -30.37
C PHE A 76 -8.37 23.15 -29.18
N CYS A 77 -7.57 23.35 -28.12
CA CYS A 77 -8.00 24.12 -26.96
C CYS A 77 -8.16 25.62 -27.27
N ARG A 78 -7.26 26.20 -28.06
CA ARG A 78 -7.31 27.63 -28.45
C ARG A 78 -8.45 27.94 -29.41
N GLU A 79 -8.71 27.03 -30.35
CA GLU A 79 -9.71 27.18 -31.42
C GLU A 79 -11.06 26.54 -31.08
N SER A 80 -11.21 25.96 -29.88
CA SER A 80 -12.45 25.34 -29.42
C SER A 80 -13.62 26.31 -29.56
N GLU A 81 -14.79 25.83 -29.99
CA GLU A 81 -16.01 26.65 -30.08
C GLU A 81 -16.47 27.17 -28.71
N TYR A 82 -16.22 26.39 -27.66
CA TYR A 82 -16.64 26.65 -26.28
C TYR A 82 -15.71 27.66 -25.61
N LYS A 83 -16.27 28.80 -25.19
CA LYS A 83 -15.53 29.87 -24.52
C LYS A 83 -14.89 29.38 -23.21
N GLU A 84 -15.59 28.49 -22.52
CA GLU A 84 -15.19 27.88 -21.25
C GLU A 84 -13.91 27.06 -21.41
N VAL A 85 -13.80 26.29 -22.50
CA VAL A 85 -12.59 25.52 -22.83
C VAL A 85 -11.43 26.44 -23.16
N ARG A 86 -11.66 27.48 -23.98
CA ARG A 86 -10.63 28.47 -24.32
C ARG A 86 -10.13 29.20 -23.06
N ASN A 87 -11.04 29.63 -22.19
CA ASN A 87 -10.71 30.29 -20.93
C ASN A 87 -9.95 29.37 -19.97
N TRP A 88 -10.40 28.11 -19.86
CA TRP A 88 -9.72 27.09 -19.05
C TRP A 88 -8.29 26.89 -19.53
N TYR A 89 -8.07 26.76 -20.84
CA TYR A 89 -6.75 26.58 -21.42
C TYR A 89 -5.88 27.84 -21.29
N ALA A 90 -6.44 29.04 -21.52
CA ALA A 90 -5.74 30.30 -21.30
C ALA A 90 -5.24 30.43 -19.85
N ASN A 91 -6.03 29.99 -18.87
CA ASN A 91 -5.57 29.91 -17.48
C ASN A 91 -4.37 28.95 -17.30
N LYS A 92 -4.34 27.84 -18.03
CA LYS A 92 -3.21 26.89 -17.96
C LYS A 92 -1.96 27.44 -18.65
N GLU A 93 -2.11 28.24 -19.70
CA GLU A 93 -0.97 28.92 -20.36
C GLU A 93 -0.26 29.92 -19.44
N VAL A 94 -1.02 30.62 -18.59
CA VAL A 94 -0.45 31.54 -17.57
C VAL A 94 0.34 30.78 -16.49
N HIS A 95 0.10 29.48 -16.34
CA HIS A 95 0.73 28.62 -15.35
C HIS A 95 1.62 27.56 -16.04
N PRO A 96 2.81 27.94 -16.53
CA PRO A 96 3.63 27.08 -17.38
C PRO A 96 4.06 25.76 -16.73
N TRP A 97 4.01 25.69 -15.39
CA TRP A 97 4.29 24.48 -14.61
C TRP A 97 3.17 23.42 -14.67
N TYR A 98 1.93 23.82 -14.96
CA TYR A 98 0.77 22.96 -14.80
C TYR A 98 0.72 21.81 -15.81
N LEU A 99 0.82 22.12 -17.11
CA LEU A 99 0.75 21.09 -18.15
C LEU A 99 1.93 20.10 -18.10
N PRO A 100 3.19 20.52 -17.90
CA PRO A 100 4.31 19.60 -17.68
C PRO A 100 4.13 18.69 -16.46
N SER A 101 3.46 19.16 -15.39
CA SER A 101 3.23 18.33 -14.20
C SER A 101 2.21 17.19 -14.41
N LEU A 102 1.49 17.18 -15.53
CA LEU A 102 0.46 16.19 -15.84
C LEU A 102 0.91 15.15 -16.86
N ASN A 103 1.88 15.50 -17.71
CA ASN A 103 2.29 14.66 -18.83
C ASN A 103 3.79 14.36 -18.76
N SER A 104 4.14 13.06 -18.76
CA SER A 104 5.53 12.60 -18.62
C SER A 104 6.44 13.00 -19.79
N PHE A 105 5.88 13.24 -20.98
CA PHE A 105 6.65 13.65 -22.16
C PHE A 105 7.05 15.13 -22.08
N LEU A 106 6.20 15.97 -21.48
CA LEU A 106 6.50 17.39 -21.27
C LEU A 106 7.25 17.67 -19.98
N SER A 107 7.14 16.80 -19.00
CA SER A 107 7.82 16.96 -17.72
C SER A 107 9.33 16.84 -17.88
N PRO A 108 10.12 17.75 -17.29
CA PRO A 108 11.56 17.59 -17.17
C PRO A 108 11.96 16.75 -15.94
N MET A 109 10.98 16.21 -15.19
CA MET A 109 11.23 15.22 -14.14
C MET A 109 11.86 13.97 -14.74
N ASP A 110 12.79 13.35 -14.02
CA ASP A 110 13.37 12.10 -14.48
C ASP A 110 12.31 10.97 -14.52
N LYS A 111 12.49 10.05 -15.46
CA LYS A 111 11.48 9.00 -15.73
C LYS A 111 11.27 8.07 -14.54
N GLU A 112 12.32 7.82 -13.76
CA GLU A 112 12.24 6.93 -12.60
C GLU A 112 11.42 7.59 -11.49
N SER A 113 11.72 8.82 -11.10
CA SER A 113 10.94 9.62 -10.16
C SER A 113 9.51 9.82 -10.62
N TRP A 114 9.27 10.02 -11.93
CA TRP A 114 7.91 10.15 -12.46
C TRP A 114 7.08 8.88 -12.23
N VAL A 115 7.68 7.71 -12.47
CA VAL A 115 7.02 6.40 -12.27
C VAL A 115 6.84 6.09 -10.78
N MET A 116 7.83 6.43 -9.96
CA MET A 116 7.79 6.20 -8.51
C MET A 116 6.82 7.14 -7.79
N THR A 117 6.59 8.34 -8.33
CA THR A 117 5.64 9.29 -7.75
C THR A 117 4.21 8.86 -8.09
N PRO A 118 3.35 8.55 -7.11
CA PRO A 118 1.97 8.16 -7.37
C PRO A 118 1.21 9.29 -8.06
N ASP A 119 0.32 8.92 -8.97
CA ASP A 119 -0.58 9.83 -9.69
C ASP A 119 -2.00 9.89 -9.08
N ASP A 120 -2.27 9.03 -8.09
CA ASP A 120 -3.51 9.00 -7.35
C ASP A 120 -3.51 9.92 -6.13
N SER A 121 -4.73 10.34 -5.74
CA SER A 121 -4.94 11.22 -4.60
C SER A 121 -5.04 10.45 -3.29
N ASN A 122 -5.04 9.11 -3.28
CA ASN A 122 -5.60 8.38 -2.16
C ASN A 122 -4.81 8.62 -0.87
N VAL A 123 -3.48 8.72 -0.94
CA VAL A 123 -2.64 9.01 0.24
C VAL A 123 -2.76 10.47 0.69
N GLY A 124 -2.82 11.42 -0.25
CA GLY A 124 -2.91 12.84 0.05
C GLY A 124 -4.30 13.29 0.52
N GLU A 125 -5.36 12.91 -0.21
CA GLU A 125 -6.75 13.19 0.13
C GLU A 125 -7.21 12.46 1.39
N SER A 126 -6.81 11.20 1.60
CA SER A 126 -7.09 10.54 2.90
C SER A 126 -6.34 11.22 4.04
N GLY A 127 -5.14 11.74 3.78
CA GLY A 127 -4.41 12.60 4.72
C GLY A 127 -5.15 13.91 5.01
N HIS A 128 -5.80 14.53 4.02
CA HIS A 128 -6.61 15.73 4.21
C HIS A 128 -7.92 15.43 4.93
N ALA A 129 -8.64 14.37 4.58
CA ALA A 129 -9.86 13.95 5.26
C ALA A 129 -9.57 13.53 6.71
N GLY A 130 -8.48 12.79 6.93
CA GLY A 130 -7.98 12.42 8.24
C GLY A 130 -7.53 13.65 9.04
N ARG A 131 -6.82 14.59 8.42
CA ARG A 131 -6.44 15.83 9.10
C ARG A 131 -7.66 16.69 9.41
N HIS A 132 -8.62 16.84 8.50
CA HIS A 132 -9.85 17.60 8.75
C HIS A 132 -10.69 16.95 9.86
N SER A 133 -10.76 15.62 9.95
CA SER A 133 -11.42 14.95 11.07
C SER A 133 -10.63 15.06 12.39
N GLU A 134 -9.29 15.09 12.31
CA GLU A 134 -8.42 15.23 13.48
C GLU A 134 -8.34 16.67 14.01
N THR A 135 -8.32 17.67 13.14
CA THR A 135 -8.10 19.08 13.49
C THR A 135 -9.35 19.93 13.40
N SER A 136 -10.48 19.36 12.95
CA SER A 136 -11.77 20.05 12.78
C SER A 136 -11.68 21.27 11.84
N ILE A 137 -10.69 21.29 10.93
CA ILE A 137 -10.51 22.39 9.97
C ILE A 137 -11.67 22.34 8.97
N GLY A 138 -12.39 23.46 8.86
CA GLY A 138 -13.59 23.57 8.03
C GLY A 138 -14.90 23.21 8.75
N CYS A 139 -14.85 22.77 10.01
CA CYS A 139 -16.05 22.62 10.83
C CYS A 139 -16.56 24.00 11.29
N PRO A 140 -17.88 24.20 11.41
CA PRO A 140 -18.43 25.37 12.09
C PRO A 140 -17.80 25.51 13.48
N ILE A 141 -17.48 26.74 13.88
CA ILE A 141 -16.71 27.03 15.11
C ILE A 141 -17.29 26.33 16.36
N LEU A 142 -18.62 26.24 16.47
CA LEU A 142 -19.30 25.58 17.58
C LEU A 142 -19.00 24.06 17.63
N LEU A 143 -18.99 23.41 16.47
CA LEU A 143 -18.72 21.98 16.36
C LEU A 143 -17.25 21.70 16.67
N ALA A 144 -16.34 22.56 16.20
CA ALA A 144 -14.92 22.46 16.53
C ALA A 144 -14.68 22.61 18.05
N ILE A 145 -15.39 23.52 18.73
CA ILE A 145 -15.31 23.68 20.20
C ILE A 145 -15.82 22.42 20.90
N GLN A 146 -16.92 21.83 20.44
CA GLN A 146 -17.48 20.60 21.02
C GLN A 146 -16.52 19.41 20.85
N GLU A 147 -15.98 19.19 19.65
CA GLU A 147 -15.03 18.12 19.37
C GLU A 147 -13.71 18.30 20.15
N ALA A 148 -13.23 19.54 20.29
CA ALA A 148 -12.07 19.85 21.12
C ALA A 148 -12.34 19.50 22.59
N ARG A 149 -13.52 19.85 23.12
CA ARG A 149 -13.92 19.53 24.50
C ARG A 149 -13.99 18.02 24.73
N GLU A 150 -14.47 17.25 23.76
CA GLU A 150 -14.49 15.77 23.85
C GLU A 150 -13.06 15.21 23.92
N LYS A 151 -12.17 15.68 23.03
CA LYS A 151 -10.75 15.28 23.02
C LYS A 151 -10.06 15.63 24.34
N ASP A 152 -10.27 16.83 24.86
CA ASP A 152 -9.72 17.28 26.14
C ASP A 152 -10.25 16.43 27.30
N THR A 153 -11.55 16.12 27.29
CA THR A 153 -12.19 15.26 28.30
C THR A 153 -11.55 13.87 28.30
N ASP A 154 -11.24 13.31 27.13
CA ASP A 154 -10.58 12.01 27.01
C ASP A 154 -9.10 12.05 27.40
N VAL A 155 -8.41 13.18 27.22
CA VAL A 155 -7.06 13.40 27.77
C VAL A 155 -7.12 13.46 29.30
N VAL A 156 -8.06 14.23 29.87
CA VAL A 156 -8.25 14.32 31.33
C VAL A 156 -8.58 12.97 31.93
N LYS A 157 -9.50 12.19 31.34
CA LYS A 157 -9.80 10.82 31.80
C LYS A 157 -8.55 9.93 31.79
N ARG A 158 -7.71 10.05 30.76
CA ARG A 158 -6.44 9.30 30.68
C ARG A 158 -5.46 9.71 31.78
N LEU A 159 -5.34 11.01 32.06
CA LEU A 159 -4.51 11.53 33.15
C LEU A 159 -5.02 11.08 34.53
N GLN A 160 -6.33 11.17 34.78
CA GLN A 160 -6.93 10.67 36.02
C GLN A 160 -6.76 9.16 36.20
N ALA A 161 -6.92 8.38 35.12
CA ALA A 161 -6.66 6.95 35.15
C ALA A 161 -5.17 6.64 35.43
N PHE A 162 -4.26 7.48 34.91
CA PHE A 162 -2.84 7.40 35.21
C PHE A 162 -2.56 7.71 36.68
N GLU A 163 -3.09 8.81 37.22
CA GLU A 163 -2.92 9.18 38.63
C GLU A 163 -3.46 8.11 39.57
N LYS A 164 -4.62 7.53 39.25
CA LYS A 164 -5.26 6.50 40.08
C LYS A 164 -4.50 5.17 40.08
N ASN A 165 -4.01 4.74 38.91
CA ASN A 165 -3.44 3.40 38.75
C ASN A 165 -1.91 3.40 38.72
N TYR A 166 -1.26 4.56 38.63
CA TYR A 166 0.18 4.76 38.40
C TYR A 166 0.75 3.99 37.20
N VAL A 167 -0.12 3.51 36.30
CA VAL A 167 0.24 2.80 35.08
C VAL A 167 -0.13 3.70 33.91
N SER A 168 0.87 4.23 33.22
CA SER A 168 0.63 4.96 31.97
C SER A 168 0.06 3.98 30.96
N GLY A 169 -0.99 4.40 30.25
CA GLY A 169 -1.49 3.61 29.13
C GLY A 169 -0.32 3.33 28.20
N ASN A 170 0.03 2.05 28.03
CA ASN A 170 1.16 1.68 27.20
C ASN A 170 0.87 2.10 25.75
N HIS A 171 1.50 3.18 25.29
CA HIS A 171 1.27 3.71 23.94
C HIS A 171 1.60 2.67 22.86
N TRP A 172 2.45 1.68 23.19
CA TRP A 172 2.82 0.57 22.32
C TRP A 172 1.72 -0.50 22.18
N ASN A 173 0.65 -0.42 22.97
CA ASN A 173 -0.51 -1.32 22.98
C ASN A 173 -1.85 -0.60 22.74
N SER A 174 -1.84 0.59 22.14
CA SER A 174 -3.06 1.24 21.66
C SER A 174 -3.84 0.33 20.70
N LEU A 175 -5.16 0.50 20.58
CA LEU A 175 -5.99 -0.25 19.63
C LEU A 175 -5.41 -0.19 18.21
N GLN A 176 -4.99 1.01 17.77
CA GLN A 176 -4.36 1.21 16.47
C GLN A 176 -3.04 0.44 16.33
N SER A 177 -2.20 0.39 17.38
CA SER A 177 -0.98 -0.44 17.39
C SER A 177 -1.32 -1.93 17.31
N GLN A 178 -2.37 -2.38 18.02
CA GLN A 178 -2.84 -3.76 17.98
C GLN A 178 -3.38 -4.14 16.60
N GLU A 179 -4.17 -3.26 15.98
CA GLU A 179 -4.70 -3.43 14.62
C GLU A 179 -3.58 -3.49 13.58
N ARG A 180 -2.60 -2.57 13.63
CA ARG A 180 -1.41 -2.60 12.76
C ARG A 180 -0.64 -3.91 12.92
N LYS A 181 -0.36 -4.33 14.17
CA LYS A 181 0.30 -5.62 14.46
C LYS A 181 -0.53 -6.81 13.96
N SER A 182 -1.86 -6.74 14.08
CA SER A 182 -2.77 -7.79 13.61
C SER A 182 -2.81 -7.87 12.09
N ALA A 183 -2.86 -6.72 11.40
CA ALA A 183 -2.76 -6.63 9.94
C ALA A 183 -1.42 -7.19 9.45
N ALA A 184 -0.29 -6.78 10.03
CA ALA A 184 1.02 -7.31 9.69
C ALA A 184 1.12 -8.84 9.87
N ARG A 185 0.54 -9.37 10.97
CA ARG A 185 0.44 -10.83 11.18
C ARG A 185 -0.40 -11.52 10.12
N ARG A 186 -1.50 -10.90 9.65
CA ARG A 186 -2.33 -11.44 8.56
C ARG A 186 -1.56 -11.46 7.24
N THR A 187 -0.87 -10.37 6.89
CA THR A 187 -0.06 -10.29 5.67
C THR A 187 1.05 -11.34 5.67
N SER A 188 1.80 -11.46 6.77
CA SER A 188 2.87 -12.47 6.88
C SER A 188 2.34 -13.91 6.82
N ARG A 189 1.13 -14.17 7.34
CA ARG A 189 0.48 -15.49 7.17
C ARG A 189 0.11 -15.74 5.71
N TYR A 190 -0.38 -14.73 5.01
CA TYR A 190 -0.74 -14.83 3.60
C TYR A 190 0.49 -15.09 2.72
N GLU A 191 1.59 -14.37 2.93
CA GLU A 191 2.86 -14.59 2.24
C GLU A 191 3.36 -16.04 2.43
N LYS A 192 3.35 -16.54 3.67
CA LYS A 192 3.73 -17.93 3.95
C LYS A 192 2.83 -18.95 3.24
N ILE A 193 1.54 -18.67 3.12
CA ILE A 193 0.61 -19.55 2.38
C ILE A 193 0.96 -19.53 0.89
N GLN A 194 1.26 -18.36 0.33
CA GLN A 194 1.70 -18.26 -1.07
C GLN A 194 3.00 -19.02 -1.32
N ASP A 195 3.98 -18.92 -0.42
CA ASP A 195 5.24 -19.67 -0.53
C ASP A 195 5.00 -21.18 -0.48
N ILE A 196 4.13 -21.65 0.41
CA ILE A 196 3.75 -23.06 0.51
C ILE A 196 3.05 -23.52 -0.77
N ASP A 197 2.13 -22.71 -1.32
CA ASP A 197 1.40 -23.06 -2.54
C ASP A 197 2.33 -23.05 -3.77
N ALA A 198 3.29 -22.13 -3.84
CA ALA A 198 4.34 -22.13 -4.85
C ALA A 198 5.20 -23.40 -4.77
N ALA A 199 5.64 -23.79 -3.57
CA ALA A 199 6.40 -25.03 -3.36
C ALA A 199 5.58 -26.28 -3.73
N ARG A 200 4.29 -26.32 -3.38
CA ARG A 200 3.37 -27.40 -3.79
C ARG A 200 3.19 -27.48 -5.30
N LYS A 201 3.14 -26.33 -5.99
CA LYS A 201 3.08 -26.29 -7.44
C LYS A 201 4.35 -26.91 -8.05
N GLN A 202 5.53 -26.48 -7.61
CA GLN A 202 6.80 -27.06 -8.06
C GLN A 202 6.87 -28.58 -7.83
N TYR A 203 6.39 -29.05 -6.68
CA TYR A 203 6.32 -30.47 -6.39
C TYR A 203 5.43 -31.23 -7.38
N ARG A 204 4.24 -30.70 -7.70
CA ARG A 204 3.36 -31.29 -8.72
C ARG A 204 4.00 -31.32 -10.11
N ASP A 205 4.70 -30.24 -10.48
CA ASP A 205 5.39 -30.15 -11.78
C ASP A 205 6.50 -31.21 -11.87
N LEU A 206 7.26 -31.41 -10.79
CA LEU A 206 8.28 -32.47 -10.72
C LEU A 206 7.68 -33.88 -10.77
N GLU A 207 6.53 -34.12 -10.15
CA GLU A 207 5.84 -35.42 -10.25
C GLU A 207 5.39 -35.72 -11.69
N ILE A 208 4.91 -34.71 -12.42
CA ILE A 208 4.55 -34.83 -13.84
C ILE A 208 5.79 -35.19 -14.66
N GLU A 209 6.91 -34.50 -14.41
CA GLU A 209 8.16 -34.75 -15.13
C GLU A 209 8.74 -36.14 -14.85
N ILE A 210 8.70 -36.60 -13.59
CA ILE A 210 9.10 -37.97 -13.22
C ILE A 210 8.25 -38.99 -13.99
N LYS A 211 6.92 -38.80 -14.04
CA LYS A 211 6.02 -39.68 -14.79
C LYS A 211 6.38 -39.70 -16.28
N ARG A 212 6.63 -38.54 -16.88
CA ARG A 212 7.07 -38.39 -18.28
C ARG A 212 8.37 -39.14 -18.55
N LEU A 213 9.38 -38.95 -17.71
CA LEU A 213 10.68 -39.62 -17.84
C LEU A 213 10.58 -41.14 -17.66
N THR A 214 9.73 -41.61 -16.74
CA THR A 214 9.49 -43.06 -16.59
C THR A 214 8.80 -43.68 -17.80
N ALA A 215 7.86 -42.96 -18.44
CA ALA A 215 7.23 -43.41 -19.68
C ALA A 215 8.28 -43.48 -20.81
N LEU A 216 9.08 -42.42 -20.99
CA LEU A 216 10.14 -42.37 -21.99
C LEU A 216 11.16 -43.51 -21.81
N LYS A 217 11.56 -43.80 -20.57
CA LYS A 217 12.47 -44.92 -20.25
C LYS A 217 11.85 -46.28 -20.61
N LYS A 218 10.54 -46.45 -20.40
CA LYS A 218 9.81 -47.66 -20.78
C LYS A 218 9.81 -47.84 -22.30
N ASP A 219 9.56 -46.77 -23.04
CA ASP A 219 9.53 -46.79 -24.51
C ASP A 219 10.91 -47.08 -25.09
N SER A 220 11.96 -46.43 -24.57
CA SER A 220 13.35 -46.69 -24.96
C SER A 220 13.76 -48.15 -24.72
N ARG A 221 13.39 -48.73 -23.56
CA ARG A 221 13.59 -50.17 -23.29
C ARG A 221 12.83 -51.06 -24.29
N GLY A 222 11.63 -50.63 -24.71
CA GLY A 222 10.87 -51.32 -25.75
C GLY A 222 11.61 -51.31 -27.09
N GLN A 223 12.12 -50.15 -27.50
CA GLN A 223 12.90 -50.00 -28.73
C GLN A 223 14.19 -50.83 -28.71
N SER A 224 14.93 -50.85 -27.59
CA SER A 224 16.13 -51.67 -27.44
C SER A 224 15.83 -53.16 -27.65
N LYS A 225 14.73 -53.68 -27.07
CA LYS A 225 14.31 -55.08 -27.28
C LYS A 225 13.99 -55.40 -28.74
N VAL A 226 13.34 -54.48 -29.45
CA VAL A 226 13.05 -54.65 -30.89
C VAL A 226 14.35 -54.68 -31.69
N LEU A 227 15.29 -53.77 -31.40
CA LEU A 227 16.61 -53.75 -32.04
C LEU A 227 17.39 -55.05 -31.78
N GLU A 228 17.42 -55.52 -30.54
CA GLU A 228 18.05 -56.80 -30.18
C GLU A 228 17.44 -57.97 -30.96
N ALA A 229 16.11 -58.02 -31.09
CA ALA A 229 15.42 -59.03 -31.88
C ALA A 229 15.75 -58.94 -33.39
N CYS A 230 15.82 -57.73 -33.95
CA CYS A 230 16.23 -57.51 -35.34
C CYS A 230 17.68 -57.97 -35.57
N ILE A 231 18.60 -57.64 -34.65
CA ILE A 231 20.01 -58.08 -34.71
C ILE A 231 20.07 -59.61 -34.67
N ALA A 232 19.33 -60.26 -33.77
CA ALA A 232 19.26 -61.71 -33.69
C ALA A 232 18.72 -62.34 -35.00
N ALA A 233 17.69 -61.76 -35.61
CA ALA A 233 17.13 -62.24 -36.87
C ALA A 233 18.11 -62.11 -38.07
N ILE A 234 18.91 -61.05 -38.10
CA ILE A 234 19.98 -60.87 -39.11
C ILE A 234 21.05 -61.96 -38.93
N HIS A 235 21.45 -62.27 -37.69
CA HIS A 235 22.42 -63.32 -37.41
C HIS A 235 21.95 -64.74 -37.81
N VAL A 236 20.64 -65.01 -37.81
CA VAL A 236 20.08 -66.32 -38.21
C VAL A 236 20.00 -66.47 -39.74
N THR A 237 19.84 -65.38 -40.48
CA THR A 237 19.62 -65.40 -41.94
C THR A 237 20.90 -65.33 -42.78
N THR A 238 22.08 -65.20 -42.17
CA THR A 238 23.38 -65.26 -42.86
C THR A 238 24.16 -66.53 -42.48
N PRO A 239 24.02 -67.65 -43.22
CA PRO A 239 24.88 -68.79 -43.04
C PRO A 239 26.20 -68.53 -43.78
N GLY A 240 27.26 -68.24 -43.04
CA GLY A 240 28.63 -68.41 -43.50
C GLY A 240 29.52 -67.17 -43.42
N THR A 241 29.97 -66.81 -42.22
CA THR A 241 31.40 -66.66 -41.86
C THR A 241 31.51 -66.22 -40.39
N PRO A 242 32.36 -66.84 -39.56
CA PRO A 242 32.56 -66.38 -38.19
C PRO A 242 33.37 -65.08 -38.22
N SER A 243 32.74 -63.96 -37.88
CA SER A 243 33.45 -62.71 -37.55
C SER A 243 34.10 -62.86 -36.17
N THR A 244 35.12 -63.71 -36.09
CA THR A 244 35.95 -63.89 -34.89
C THR A 244 36.71 -62.62 -34.51
N ARG A 245 36.77 -61.63 -35.43
CA ARG A 245 37.45 -60.35 -35.24
C ARG A 245 36.61 -59.32 -34.48
N MET A 246 35.28 -59.28 -34.69
CA MET A 246 34.40 -58.37 -33.91
C MET A 246 34.16 -58.84 -32.48
N SER A 247 34.17 -60.16 -32.21
CA SER A 247 33.97 -60.68 -30.85
C SER A 247 35.20 -60.51 -29.94
N ALA A 248 36.38 -60.27 -30.52
CA ALA A 248 37.58 -59.84 -29.80
C ALA A 248 37.49 -58.35 -29.46
N GLN A 249 37.19 -57.49 -30.45
CA GLN A 249 37.04 -56.05 -30.22
C GLN A 249 35.91 -55.70 -29.25
N LEU A 250 34.79 -56.45 -29.26
CA LEU A 250 33.71 -56.28 -28.29
C LEU A 250 34.12 -56.70 -26.87
N ARG A 251 34.95 -57.74 -26.74
CA ARG A 251 35.50 -58.14 -25.43
C ARG A 251 36.51 -57.13 -24.90
N ASP A 252 37.33 -56.55 -25.77
CA ASP A 252 38.28 -55.50 -25.41
C ASP A 252 37.53 -54.22 -24.99
N LEU A 253 36.48 -53.82 -25.72
CA LEU A 253 35.62 -52.69 -25.36
C LEU A 253 34.83 -52.93 -24.07
N GLU A 254 34.35 -54.16 -23.83
CA GLU A 254 33.64 -54.50 -22.60
C GLU A 254 34.59 -54.52 -21.39
N ALA A 255 35.84 -54.96 -21.58
CA ALA A 255 36.89 -54.85 -20.58
C ALA A 255 37.27 -53.38 -20.30
N GLU A 256 37.39 -52.53 -21.33
CA GLU A 256 37.67 -51.10 -21.19
C GLU A 256 36.54 -50.36 -20.47
N MET A 257 35.28 -50.68 -20.80
CA MET A 257 34.11 -50.14 -20.11
C MET A 257 34.02 -50.60 -18.65
N GLN A 258 34.46 -51.82 -18.35
CA GLN A 258 34.50 -52.33 -16.97
C GLN A 258 35.66 -51.69 -16.19
N GLU A 259 36.82 -51.48 -16.81
CA GLU A 259 37.95 -50.75 -16.23
C GLU A 259 37.60 -49.28 -15.95
N LEU A 260 36.86 -48.62 -16.84
CA LEU A 260 36.37 -47.25 -16.61
C LEU A 260 35.37 -47.18 -15.44
N LYS A 261 34.51 -48.19 -15.28
CA LYS A 261 33.57 -48.30 -14.13
C LYS A 261 34.27 -48.58 -12.82
N ASP A 262 35.26 -49.46 -12.82
CA ASP A 262 36.01 -49.84 -11.63
C ASP A 262 37.17 -48.89 -11.29
N GLY A 263 37.58 -48.05 -12.24
CA GLY A 263 38.62 -47.04 -12.12
C GLY A 263 38.08 -45.62 -11.89
N PRO A 264 38.43 -44.63 -12.74
CA PRO A 264 38.30 -43.19 -12.42
C PRO A 264 36.87 -42.70 -12.18
N LEU A 265 35.85 -43.44 -12.63
CA LEU A 265 34.44 -43.11 -12.37
C LEU A 265 33.91 -43.66 -11.06
N LYS A 266 34.62 -44.57 -10.37
CA LYS A 266 34.18 -45.16 -9.09
C LYS A 266 34.09 -44.13 -7.97
N THR A 267 34.87 -43.05 -8.06
CA THR A 267 34.83 -41.90 -7.13
C THR A 267 34.05 -40.71 -7.67
N ALA A 268 33.61 -40.75 -8.93
CA ALA A 268 32.78 -39.69 -9.51
C ALA A 268 31.37 -39.78 -8.92
N ARG A 269 31.18 -39.16 -7.76
CA ARG A 269 29.85 -38.97 -7.18
C ARG A 269 29.02 -38.20 -8.20
N VAL A 270 27.94 -38.83 -8.65
CA VAL A 270 26.86 -38.16 -9.40
C VAL A 270 26.52 -36.89 -8.64
N HIS A 271 26.74 -35.74 -9.27
CA HIS A 271 26.43 -34.45 -8.68
C HIS A 271 24.91 -34.41 -8.43
N ASP A 272 24.49 -34.57 -7.17
CA ASP A 272 23.11 -34.32 -6.77
C ASP A 272 22.91 -32.80 -6.84
N PRO A 273 22.01 -32.27 -7.69
CA PRO A 273 21.79 -30.83 -7.83
C PRO A 273 20.93 -30.26 -6.69
N ARG A 274 20.52 -31.07 -5.71
CA ARG A 274 19.82 -30.55 -4.53
C ARG A 274 20.74 -29.63 -3.73
N PRO A 275 20.29 -28.40 -3.41
CA PRO A 275 21.03 -27.51 -2.53
C PRO A 275 21.34 -28.24 -1.23
N ARG A 276 22.61 -28.29 -0.82
CA ARG A 276 22.96 -28.75 0.53
C ARG A 276 22.13 -27.94 1.51
N GLN A 277 21.22 -28.59 2.23
CA GLN A 277 20.62 -27.99 3.41
C GLN A 277 21.78 -27.60 4.31
N MET A 278 21.94 -26.29 4.54
CA MET A 278 22.91 -25.80 5.51
C MET A 278 22.55 -26.43 6.85
N GLU A 279 23.49 -27.20 7.40
CA GLU A 279 23.37 -27.74 8.74
C GLU A 279 23.07 -26.59 9.69
N SER A 280 21.98 -26.73 10.43
CA SER A 280 21.60 -25.77 11.45
C SER A 280 22.75 -25.66 12.47
N PRO A 281 23.07 -24.46 12.96
CA PRO A 281 24.15 -24.28 13.90
C PRO A 281 23.91 -25.14 15.16
N PRO A 282 24.99 -25.65 15.79
CA PRO A 282 24.88 -26.51 16.94
C PRO A 282 24.10 -25.79 18.05
N LYS A 283 23.09 -26.49 18.59
CA LYS A 283 22.38 -26.04 19.79
C LYS A 283 23.40 -25.90 20.92
N GLU A 284 23.70 -24.65 21.24
CA GLU A 284 24.42 -24.28 22.45
C GLU A 284 23.60 -24.78 23.64
N VAL A 285 24.17 -25.76 24.35
CA VAL A 285 23.62 -26.27 25.59
C VAL A 285 23.83 -25.19 26.64
N MET A 286 22.83 -24.35 26.86
CA MET A 286 22.78 -23.51 28.05
C MET A 286 22.59 -24.41 29.27
N LEU A 287 23.69 -24.64 30.00
CA LEU A 287 23.65 -25.01 31.40
C LEU A 287 22.99 -23.86 32.17
N THR A 288 21.75 -24.07 32.62
CA THR A 288 21.18 -23.31 33.73
C THR A 288 21.50 -24.06 35.01
N GLU A 289 22.51 -23.57 35.74
CA GLU A 289 22.66 -23.83 37.17
C GLU A 289 21.56 -23.05 37.92
N HIS A 290 20.67 -23.80 38.58
CA HIS A 290 19.77 -23.25 39.59
C HIS A 290 20.45 -23.35 40.96
N PRO A 291 20.47 -22.29 41.78
CA PRO A 291 20.78 -22.43 43.19
C PRO A 291 19.53 -22.80 44.00
N GLU A 292 19.74 -23.71 44.94
CA GLU A 292 18.81 -24.09 46.01
C GLU A 292 18.36 -22.89 46.85
N ALA A 293 17.06 -22.81 47.13
CA ALA A 293 16.55 -22.23 48.38
C ALA A 293 15.11 -22.69 48.69
N ALA A 294 15.02 -23.57 49.68
CA ALA A 294 14.10 -23.57 50.81
C ALA A 294 12.56 -23.37 50.63
N LYS A 295 11.87 -24.43 51.07
CA LYS A 295 10.76 -24.48 52.05
C LYS A 295 9.31 -24.22 51.62
N ASP A 296 8.50 -25.12 52.19
CA ASP A 296 7.06 -25.09 52.46
C ASP A 296 6.10 -25.07 51.26
N THR A 297 5.29 -26.12 51.12
CA THR A 297 3.84 -26.08 51.42
C THR A 297 3.21 -27.49 51.29
N THR A 298 2.29 -27.76 52.20
CA THR A 298 1.41 -28.93 52.43
C THR A 298 0.63 -29.52 51.24
N PRO A 299 0.12 -30.76 51.35
CA PRO A 299 -0.56 -31.48 50.26
C PRO A 299 -2.08 -31.21 50.26
N ALA A 300 -2.67 -31.04 49.07
CA ALA A 300 -4.12 -31.09 48.92
C ALA A 300 -4.54 -31.68 47.56
N ALA A 301 -5.16 -32.86 47.66
CA ALA A 301 -6.31 -33.36 46.92
C ALA A 301 -6.34 -33.24 45.38
N VAL A 302 -6.11 -34.38 44.75
CA VAL A 302 -6.62 -34.76 43.42
C VAL A 302 -8.16 -34.83 43.49
N MET A 303 -8.86 -34.04 42.68
CA MET A 303 -10.25 -34.30 42.28
C MET A 303 -10.38 -34.07 40.78
N GLU A 304 -10.56 -35.16 40.05
CA GLU A 304 -11.07 -35.16 38.68
C GLU A 304 -12.56 -34.76 38.67
N PRO A 305 -13.04 -34.01 37.65
CA PRO A 305 -14.46 -33.94 37.36
C PRO A 305 -14.87 -34.99 36.29
N PRO A 306 -16.06 -35.60 36.44
CA PRO A 306 -16.48 -36.74 35.63
C PRO A 306 -17.15 -36.33 34.31
N PHE A 307 -16.89 -37.15 33.29
CA PHE A 307 -17.68 -37.27 32.08
C PHE A 307 -19.16 -37.49 32.42
N SER A 308 -20.05 -36.70 31.81
CA SER A 308 -21.49 -36.93 31.83
C SER A 308 -22.01 -37.05 30.40
N ALA A 309 -22.63 -38.19 30.14
CA ALA A 309 -23.08 -38.64 28.85
C ALA A 309 -24.38 -37.95 28.36
N LEU A 310 -24.45 -37.89 27.04
CA LEU A 310 -25.63 -37.89 26.18
C LEU A 310 -26.97 -38.27 26.85
N ARG A 311 -27.96 -37.39 26.67
CA ARG A 311 -29.38 -37.77 26.72
C ARG A 311 -30.11 -37.22 25.50
N THR A 312 -30.60 -38.15 24.69
CA THR A 312 -31.50 -38.00 23.56
C THR A 312 -32.96 -37.91 24.02
N SER A 313 -33.71 -36.96 23.47
CA SER A 313 -35.17 -37.00 23.24
C SER A 313 -35.52 -35.74 22.42
N GLN A 314 -35.82 -35.80 21.12
CA GLN A 314 -36.99 -36.33 20.41
C GLN A 314 -38.18 -35.36 20.37
N ALA A 315 -38.65 -35.16 19.13
CA ALA A 315 -39.94 -34.62 18.65
C ALA A 315 -40.07 -33.10 18.44
N VAL A 316 -40.15 -32.70 17.17
CA VAL A 316 -41.18 -31.85 16.48
C VAL A 316 -40.84 -31.95 14.98
N LYS A 317 -41.34 -32.92 14.19
CA LYS A 317 -42.57 -32.85 13.35
C LYS A 317 -43.05 -31.42 13.05
N ASP A 318 -42.64 -30.87 11.91
CA ASP A 318 -43.51 -30.27 10.89
C ASP A 318 -42.65 -29.51 9.85
N LEU A 319 -42.54 -30.07 8.65
CA LEU A 319 -41.98 -29.40 7.47
C LEU A 319 -42.91 -29.72 6.29
N PRO A 320 -43.31 -28.73 5.46
CA PRO A 320 -43.75 -29.01 4.11
C PRO A 320 -42.57 -29.00 3.12
N ASP A 321 -42.61 -29.98 2.24
CA ASP A 321 -41.80 -30.15 1.03
C ASP A 321 -41.90 -28.96 0.09
N ILE A 322 -40.75 -28.46 -0.39
CA ILE A 322 -40.65 -27.82 -1.70
C ILE A 322 -39.37 -28.33 -2.37
N HIS A 323 -39.59 -29.17 -3.38
CA HIS A 323 -38.59 -29.65 -4.32
C HIS A 323 -38.38 -28.61 -5.45
N GLU A 324 -37.19 -28.67 -6.04
CA GLU A 324 -36.74 -28.10 -7.33
C GLU A 324 -36.19 -26.67 -7.38
N LEU A 325 -34.86 -26.62 -7.61
CA LEU A 325 -34.08 -25.88 -8.62
C LEU A 325 -32.63 -25.85 -8.06
N GLY A 326 -31.63 -26.52 -8.63
CA GLY A 326 -31.15 -26.37 -9.99
C GLY A 326 -29.90 -25.48 -9.98
N SER A 327 -28.71 -26.12 -9.97
CA SER A 327 -27.38 -25.67 -10.43
C SER A 327 -26.84 -24.25 -10.11
N ASP A 328 -25.53 -24.24 -9.82
CA ASP A 328 -24.54 -23.15 -9.92
C ASP A 328 -24.28 -22.28 -8.68
N PHE A 329 -23.18 -22.61 -7.99
CA PHE A 329 -22.51 -21.75 -7.02
C PHE A 329 -21.13 -21.35 -7.58
N THR A 330 -21.05 -20.19 -8.22
CA THR A 330 -19.80 -19.46 -8.44
C THR A 330 -19.72 -18.30 -7.45
N TYR A 331 -18.57 -18.18 -6.80
CA TYR A 331 -18.24 -17.11 -5.85
C TYR A 331 -18.24 -15.74 -6.56
N LEU A 332 -19.07 -14.81 -6.09
CA LEU A 332 -19.05 -13.41 -6.47
C LEU A 332 -18.48 -12.55 -5.33
N HIS A 333 -17.47 -11.76 -5.67
CA HIS A 333 -16.89 -10.71 -4.86
C HIS A 333 -17.93 -9.61 -4.59
N HIS A 334 -18.17 -9.30 -3.32
CA HIS A 334 -18.91 -8.10 -2.92
C HIS A 334 -18.04 -6.85 -3.09
N ASN A 335 -18.37 -6.04 -4.11
CA ASN A 335 -18.14 -4.61 -4.16
C ASN A 335 -19.52 -3.97 -4.37
N ASP A 336 -20.16 -3.55 -3.28
CA ASP A 336 -21.44 -2.85 -3.36
C ASP A 336 -21.19 -1.37 -3.68
N SER A 337 -21.45 -1.02 -4.93
CA SER A 337 -21.68 0.35 -5.39
C SER A 337 -23.07 0.79 -4.91
N LEU A 338 -23.12 1.79 -4.03
CA LEU A 338 -24.38 2.47 -3.69
C LEU A 338 -24.85 3.33 -4.88
N THR A 339 -26.14 3.26 -5.20
CA THR A 339 -26.77 4.02 -6.29
C THR A 339 -27.34 5.38 -5.82
N PRO A 340 -27.53 6.38 -6.71
CA PRO A 340 -27.75 7.78 -6.33
C PRO A 340 -29.19 8.19 -5.96
N SER A 341 -30.04 7.33 -5.41
CA SER A 341 -31.48 7.65 -5.22
C SER A 341 -31.94 7.99 -3.80
N GLN A 342 -31.05 8.14 -2.81
CA GLN A 342 -31.44 8.40 -1.41
C GLN A 342 -30.93 9.71 -0.78
N ALA A 343 -30.20 10.56 -1.51
CA ALA A 343 -29.78 11.87 -1.01
C ALA A 343 -30.68 12.99 -1.57
N ARG A 344 -31.93 13.06 -1.10
CA ARG A 344 -32.80 14.23 -1.30
C ARG A 344 -33.23 14.75 0.07
N GLY A 345 -32.73 15.93 0.41
CA GLY A 345 -33.18 16.70 1.56
C GLY A 345 -32.04 17.37 2.30
N PHE A 346 -31.53 18.48 1.76
CA PHE A 346 -31.14 19.67 2.53
C PHE A 346 -30.77 20.76 1.51
N GLU A 347 -31.75 21.60 1.18
CA GLU A 347 -31.49 22.87 0.51
C GLU A 347 -30.86 23.81 1.54
N ILE A 348 -29.60 24.18 1.32
CA ILE A 348 -29.01 25.35 1.96
C ILE A 348 -28.73 26.32 0.81
N GLY A 349 -29.55 27.36 0.72
CA GLY A 349 -29.28 28.50 -0.12
C GLY A 349 -28.05 29.24 0.40
N SER A 350 -27.13 29.58 -0.49
CA SER A 350 -26.11 30.57 -0.21
C SER A 350 -25.73 31.29 -1.51
N ASP A 351 -26.42 32.40 -1.73
CA ASP A 351 -25.86 33.54 -2.45
C ASP A 351 -24.57 33.96 -1.72
N PHE A 352 -23.41 33.70 -2.33
CA PHE A 352 -22.16 34.34 -1.93
C PHE A 352 -21.29 34.53 -3.17
N THR A 353 -21.41 35.71 -3.77
CA THR A 353 -20.53 36.17 -4.84
C THR A 353 -19.21 36.63 -4.22
N TYR A 354 -18.14 35.86 -4.43
CA TYR A 354 -16.79 36.23 -4.02
C TYR A 354 -16.18 37.16 -5.09
N SER A 355 -16.25 38.47 -4.86
CA SER A 355 -15.57 39.46 -5.70
C SER A 355 -14.09 39.59 -5.27
N HIS A 356 -13.18 39.16 -6.14
CA HIS A 356 -11.76 39.44 -6.00
C HIS A 356 -11.48 40.91 -6.34
N HIS A 357 -11.36 41.77 -5.32
CA HIS A 357 -10.68 43.05 -5.46
C HIS A 357 -9.18 42.86 -5.16
N ASN A 358 -8.36 42.88 -6.21
CA ASN A 358 -6.91 43.01 -6.10
C ASN A 358 -6.56 44.50 -5.99
N ASP A 359 -6.47 45.03 -4.77
CA ASP A 359 -5.85 46.32 -4.54
C ASP A 359 -4.32 46.14 -4.50
N SER A 360 -3.67 46.62 -5.56
CA SER A 360 -2.23 46.71 -5.67
C SER A 360 -1.71 47.84 -4.78
N LEU A 361 -0.97 47.51 -3.72
CA LEU A 361 -0.22 48.50 -2.93
C LEU A 361 0.99 48.99 -3.73
N THR A 362 1.19 50.30 -3.76
CA THR A 362 2.29 50.95 -4.50
C THR A 362 3.58 51.03 -3.65
N PRO A 363 4.77 51.12 -4.28
CA PRO A 363 6.07 50.99 -3.61
C PRO A 363 6.49 52.12 -2.64
N SER A 364 5.61 53.05 -2.26
CA SER A 364 5.97 54.23 -1.44
C SER A 364 5.77 54.05 0.06
N GLN A 365 5.25 52.92 0.55
CA GLN A 365 5.02 52.66 1.98
C GLN A 365 6.09 51.78 2.66
N ALA A 366 7.11 51.35 1.94
CA ALA A 366 8.16 50.46 2.46
C ALA A 366 9.44 51.20 2.90
N ARG A 367 9.32 52.21 3.77
CA ARG A 367 10.48 52.80 4.47
C ARG A 367 10.17 53.04 5.95
N GLY A 368 10.87 52.30 6.80
CA GLY A 368 10.95 52.61 8.24
C GLY A 368 10.91 51.40 9.16
N PHE A 369 11.79 50.42 8.97
CA PHE A 369 12.16 49.49 10.05
C PHE A 369 13.67 49.26 9.97
N GLU A 370 14.42 50.11 10.67
CA GLU A 370 15.80 49.82 11.04
C GLU A 370 15.77 48.84 12.20
N ILE A 371 16.29 47.62 11.97
CA ILE A 371 16.51 46.62 13.00
C ILE A 371 17.82 46.99 13.70
N GLY A 372 17.71 47.52 14.92
CA GLY A 372 18.85 47.73 15.82
C GLY A 372 19.37 46.40 16.40
N PRO A 373 20.60 46.37 16.92
CA PRO A 373 21.23 45.14 17.38
C PRO A 373 20.52 44.56 18.61
N GLU A 374 20.26 43.25 18.55
CA GLU A 374 19.57 42.47 19.59
C GLU A 374 20.39 42.45 20.89
N ASP A 375 19.78 42.90 21.99
CA ASP A 375 20.31 42.78 23.35
C ASP A 375 19.87 41.43 23.94
N PRO A 376 20.79 40.50 24.29
CA PRO A 376 20.46 39.13 24.68
C PRO A 376 19.99 38.98 26.14
N THR A 377 19.47 40.03 26.80
CA THR A 377 19.20 39.99 28.27
C THR A 377 17.75 40.09 28.72
N THR A 378 16.75 40.07 27.82
CA THR A 378 15.33 40.14 28.23
C THR A 378 14.67 38.76 28.31
N ASN A 379 14.98 38.02 29.37
CA ASN A 379 14.15 36.89 29.81
C ASN A 379 13.02 37.44 30.71
N THR A 380 12.06 38.13 30.12
CA THR A 380 10.83 38.53 30.82
C THR A 380 9.85 37.35 30.80
N PRO A 381 9.26 36.96 31.95
CA PRO A 381 8.15 36.02 31.97
C PRO A 381 7.04 36.53 31.05
N TRP A 382 6.34 35.63 30.36
CA TRP A 382 5.18 35.96 29.54
C TRP A 382 4.10 36.57 30.43
N GLU A 383 4.11 37.90 30.60
CA GLU A 383 2.99 38.63 31.16
C GLU A 383 1.85 38.52 30.15
N ILE A 384 0.78 37.85 30.56
CA ILE A 384 -0.45 37.79 29.78
C ILE A 384 -0.96 39.22 29.67
N ASP A 385 -1.18 39.67 28.44
CA ASP A 385 -1.74 40.99 28.16
C ASP A 385 -3.05 41.17 28.97
N PRO A 386 -3.15 42.19 29.84
CA PRO A 386 -4.36 42.48 30.62
C PRO A 386 -5.61 42.69 29.74
N GLU A 387 -5.45 43.02 28.46
CA GLU A 387 -6.52 43.07 27.47
C GLU A 387 -7.10 41.66 27.19
N CYS A 388 -6.23 40.65 27.09
CA CYS A 388 -6.63 39.26 26.85
C CYS A 388 -7.37 38.67 28.06
N GLU A 389 -6.93 38.94 29.28
CA GLU A 389 -7.67 38.55 30.50
C GLU A 389 -9.04 39.21 30.55
N ARG A 390 -9.13 40.52 30.28
CA ARG A 390 -10.43 41.22 30.22
C ARG A 390 -11.39 40.64 29.19
N ILE A 391 -10.89 40.23 28.02
CA ILE A 391 -11.71 39.61 26.98
C ILE A 391 -12.22 38.23 27.45
N LEU A 392 -11.35 37.44 28.10
CA LEU A 392 -11.70 36.13 28.63
C LEU A 392 -12.75 36.24 29.75
N ASP A 393 -12.57 37.16 30.69
CA ASP A 393 -13.53 37.41 31.78
C ASP A 393 -14.89 37.88 31.25
N ARG A 394 -14.88 38.77 30.25
CA ARG A 394 -16.10 39.24 29.61
C ARG A 394 -16.82 38.12 28.86
N PHE A 395 -16.07 37.20 28.25
CA PHE A 395 -16.64 36.02 27.61
C PHE A 395 -17.25 35.06 28.62
N LEU A 396 -16.55 34.75 29.72
CA LEU A 396 -17.05 33.87 30.78
C LEU A 396 -18.28 34.45 31.50
N ALA A 397 -18.34 35.78 31.68
CA ALA A 397 -19.49 36.46 32.26
C ALA A 397 -20.78 36.36 31.42
N LEU A 398 -20.67 36.05 30.11
CA LEU A 398 -21.83 35.84 29.24
C LEU A 398 -22.46 34.44 29.41
N PHE A 399 -21.81 33.54 30.16
CA PHE A 399 -22.29 32.19 30.43
C PHE A 399 -22.40 31.95 31.95
N PRO A 400 -23.42 32.52 32.62
CA PRO A 400 -23.64 32.26 34.04
C PRO A 400 -23.81 30.75 34.30
N GLU A 401 -23.19 30.25 35.36
CA GLU A 401 -23.19 28.83 35.79
C GLU A 401 -24.61 28.24 35.98
N GLU A 402 -25.65 29.07 36.00
CA GLU A 402 -27.05 28.70 36.25
C GLU A 402 -27.70 27.83 35.14
N LEU A 403 -27.00 27.55 34.03
CA LEU A 403 -27.46 26.59 33.02
C LEU A 403 -27.07 25.12 33.30
N TYR A 404 -26.44 24.82 34.43
CA TYR A 404 -26.20 23.44 34.87
C TYR A 404 -27.09 23.08 36.07
N PRO A 405 -28.22 22.36 35.88
CA PRO A 405 -28.93 21.78 37.02
C PRO A 405 -28.02 20.74 37.68
N SER A 406 -27.65 21.00 38.94
CA SER A 406 -27.04 20.04 39.86
C SER A 406 -28.00 18.85 40.09
N ARG A 407 -27.99 17.87 39.19
CA ARG A 407 -28.53 16.54 39.47
C ARG A 407 -27.36 15.64 39.81
N PHE A 408 -27.11 15.47 41.11
CA PHE A 408 -26.77 14.21 41.78
C PHE A 408 -26.51 14.52 43.26
N ALA A 409 -27.60 14.68 44.02
CA ALA A 409 -27.59 14.45 45.46
C ALA A 409 -28.39 13.16 45.69
N CYS A 410 -27.68 12.04 45.89
CA CYS A 410 -28.26 10.81 46.41
C CYS A 410 -28.34 10.96 47.93
N THR A 411 -29.56 10.89 48.46
CA THR A 411 -29.86 10.33 49.78
C THR A 411 -30.32 8.90 49.60
#